data_AF-A0A839VV88-F1
#
_entry.id   AF-A0A839VV88-F1
#
_cell.length_a   1.000
_cell.length_b   1.000
_cell.length_c   1.000
_cell.angle_alpha   90.00
_cell.angle_beta   90.00
_cell.angle_gamma   90.00
#
_symmetry.space_group_name_H-M   'P 1'
#
loop_
_entity.id
_entity.type
_entity.pdbx_description
1 polymer ?
#
loop_
_entity_poly.entity_id
_entity_poly.type
_entity_poly.pdbx_seq_one_letter_code
_entity_poly.pdbx_strand_id
1 'polypeptide(L)'
;MASNLSPDDLEDRLRVEFMDDARDRLEVMNAALEGVAKGTREETAVIGVLRLEAHNFKGMGTSFGYPTVSLVAHRLEDYLSGLKRLEARELNDAQVFVDRIAELVDRAEQPQVAETNRIIRALPVRYQFEITDIQISNVEIMLVTPSKVVAKKVGGELAACGFRTVTVSDPIESISLAVRVPPDMLIASMVMDGLSGLDLIRGLRAMSVTHNVPMALLTSMSLDNPALKEIPHGVSVIRVGEHFGDDFAAVVAKHNLG
;
A
#
# COMPACT_ATOMS: atom_id res chain seq x y z
N MET A 1 -19.86 3.30 -42.17
CA MET A 1 -19.46 4.63 -41.69
C MET A 1 -18.82 4.43 -40.33
N ALA A 2 -17.49 4.35 -40.27
CA ALA A 2 -16.79 4.33 -38.99
C ALA A 2 -16.86 5.74 -38.41
N SER A 3 -17.48 5.89 -37.24
CA SER A 3 -17.52 7.17 -36.52
C SER A 3 -16.09 7.52 -36.12
N ASN A 4 -15.54 8.59 -36.70
CA ASN A 4 -14.34 9.24 -36.17
C ASN A 4 -14.72 9.90 -34.85
N LEU A 5 -14.70 9.12 -33.76
CA LEU A 5 -14.78 9.64 -32.41
C LEU A 5 -13.58 10.56 -32.18
N SER A 6 -13.84 11.76 -31.65
CA SER A 6 -12.73 12.59 -31.20
C SER A 6 -12.04 11.93 -30.00
N PRO A 7 -10.76 12.23 -29.72
CA PRO A 7 -10.08 11.73 -28.52
C PRO A 7 -10.85 12.03 -27.23
N ASP A 8 -11.48 13.20 -27.13
CA ASP A 8 -12.28 13.63 -25.98
C ASP A 8 -13.55 12.79 -25.83
N ASP A 9 -14.25 12.47 -26.93
CA ASP A 9 -15.43 11.59 -26.90
C ASP A 9 -15.09 10.16 -26.49
N LEU A 10 -13.87 9.70 -26.83
CA LEU A 10 -13.38 8.38 -26.43
C LEU A 10 -13.03 8.35 -24.94
N GLU A 11 -12.37 9.38 -24.44
CA GLU A 11 -12.03 9.53 -23.02
C GLU A 11 -13.29 9.59 -22.16
N ASP A 12 -14.29 10.39 -22.55
CA ASP A 12 -15.57 10.47 -21.84
C ASP A 12 -16.32 9.14 -21.82
N ARG A 13 -16.31 8.40 -22.93
CA ARG A 13 -16.91 7.05 -22.99
C ARG A 13 -16.20 6.06 -22.09
N LEU A 14 -14.88 6.01 -22.14
CA LEU A 14 -14.06 5.13 -21.30
C LEU A 14 -14.26 5.46 -19.81
N ARG A 15 -14.41 6.74 -19.49
CA ARG A 15 -14.73 7.19 -18.13
C ARG A 15 -16.10 6.69 -17.66
N VAL A 16 -17.14 6.84 -18.48
CA VAL A 16 -18.49 6.35 -18.15
C VAL A 16 -18.47 4.83 -17.97
N GLU A 17 -17.83 4.10 -18.89
CA GLU A 17 -17.70 2.64 -18.79
C GLU A 17 -16.97 2.21 -17.51
N PHE A 18 -15.87 2.89 -17.15
CA PHE A 18 -15.19 2.66 -15.88
C PHE A 18 -16.09 2.93 -14.67
N MET A 19 -16.84 4.04 -14.68
CA MET A 19 -17.71 4.39 -13.56
C MET A 19 -18.84 3.37 -13.38
N ASP A 20 -19.41 2.87 -14.48
CA ASP A 20 -20.47 1.85 -14.43
C ASP A 20 -19.91 0.50 -13.93
N ASP A 21 -18.77 0.01 -14.47
CA ASP A 21 -18.14 -1.23 -13.98
C ASP A 21 -17.69 -1.09 -12.51
N ALA A 22 -17.20 0.08 -12.10
CA ALA A 22 -16.85 0.37 -10.73
C ALA A 22 -18.07 0.29 -9.79
N ARG A 23 -19.22 0.85 -10.20
CA ARG A 23 -20.46 0.80 -9.42
C ARG A 23 -20.98 -0.61 -9.26
N ASP A 24 -21.00 -1.40 -10.33
CA ASP A 24 -21.42 -2.80 -10.30
C ASP A 24 -20.57 -3.62 -9.30
N ARG A 25 -19.25 -3.40 -9.29
CA ARG A 25 -18.35 -4.05 -8.33
C ARG A 25 -18.56 -3.58 -6.90
N LEU A 26 -18.78 -2.28 -6.70
CA LEU A 26 -19.09 -1.74 -5.38
C LEU A 26 -20.39 -2.33 -4.83
N GLU A 27 -21.41 -2.54 -5.67
CA GLU A 27 -22.64 -3.24 -5.28
C GLU A 27 -22.35 -4.68 -4.85
N VAL A 28 -21.50 -5.41 -5.59
CA VAL A 28 -21.08 -6.77 -5.21
C VAL A 28 -20.38 -6.78 -3.85
N MET A 29 -19.46 -5.84 -3.60
CA MET A 29 -18.74 -5.73 -2.33
C MET A 29 -19.68 -5.38 -1.18
N ASN A 30 -20.56 -4.39 -1.35
CA ASN A 30 -21.55 -3.98 -0.35
C ASN A 30 -22.51 -5.13 0.01
N ALA A 31 -23.05 -5.82 -1.00
CA ALA A 31 -23.93 -6.98 -0.78
C ALA A 31 -23.20 -8.14 -0.07
N ALA A 32 -21.89 -8.31 -0.34
CA ALA A 32 -21.09 -9.31 0.33
C ALA A 32 -20.87 -8.97 1.82
N LEU A 33 -20.51 -7.72 2.13
CA LEU A 33 -20.34 -7.23 3.51
C LEU A 33 -21.66 -7.30 4.29
N GLU A 34 -22.76 -6.84 3.70
CA GLU A 34 -24.09 -6.92 4.32
C GLU A 34 -24.52 -8.38 4.58
N GLY A 35 -24.16 -9.31 3.69
CA GLY A 35 -24.41 -10.73 3.87
C GLY A 35 -23.71 -11.31 5.10
N VAL A 36 -22.47 -10.88 5.40
CA VAL A 36 -21.77 -11.27 6.63
C VAL A 36 -22.45 -10.67 7.85
N ALA A 37 -22.81 -9.37 7.81
CA ALA A 37 -23.51 -8.71 8.90
C ALA A 37 -24.83 -9.41 9.29
N LYS A 38 -25.54 -9.95 8.29
CA LYS A 38 -26.80 -10.68 8.45
C LYS A 38 -26.63 -12.17 8.76
N GLY A 39 -25.39 -12.69 8.77
CA GLY A 39 -25.11 -14.11 8.94
C GLY A 39 -25.59 -14.99 7.77
N THR A 40 -25.77 -14.40 6.58
CA THR A 40 -26.23 -15.12 5.37
C THR A 40 -25.09 -15.48 4.41
N ARG A 41 -23.86 -15.02 4.68
CA ARG A 41 -22.66 -15.37 3.92
C ARG A 41 -21.51 -15.75 4.85
N GLU A 42 -20.72 -16.73 4.40
CA GLU A 42 -19.49 -17.16 5.05
C GLU A 42 -18.40 -16.09 4.95
N GLU A 43 -17.76 -15.76 6.08
CA GLU A 43 -16.72 -14.72 6.18
C GLU A 43 -15.57 -14.96 5.20
N THR A 44 -15.10 -16.21 5.08
CA THR A 44 -13.97 -16.57 4.22
C THR A 44 -14.25 -16.38 2.74
N ALA A 45 -15.49 -16.65 2.30
CA ALA A 45 -15.92 -16.41 0.93
C ALA A 45 -15.95 -14.91 0.63
N VAL A 46 -16.45 -14.10 1.56
CA VAL A 46 -16.50 -12.64 1.40
C VAL A 46 -15.12 -12.01 1.40
N ILE A 47 -14.18 -12.46 2.23
CA ILE A 47 -12.77 -12.04 2.14
C ILE A 47 -12.21 -12.30 0.73
N GLY A 48 -12.54 -13.46 0.14
CA GLY A 48 -12.15 -13.79 -1.23
C GLY A 48 -12.69 -12.80 -2.27
N VAL A 49 -13.98 -12.47 -2.18
CA VAL A 49 -14.63 -11.47 -3.05
C VAL A 49 -13.96 -10.10 -2.90
N LEU A 50 -13.77 -9.61 -1.67
CA LEU A 50 -13.17 -8.30 -1.43
C LEU A 50 -11.74 -8.20 -1.98
N ARG A 51 -10.94 -9.26 -1.85
CA ARG A 51 -9.58 -9.31 -2.42
C ARG A 51 -9.60 -9.27 -3.95
N LEU A 52 -10.51 -10.03 -4.57
CA LEU A 52 -10.66 -10.05 -6.02
C LEU A 52 -11.03 -8.66 -6.54
N GLU A 53 -12.03 -8.02 -5.95
CA GLU A 53 -12.47 -6.70 -6.40
C GLU A 53 -11.43 -5.62 -6.11
N ALA A 54 -10.75 -5.67 -4.96
CA ALA A 54 -9.62 -4.77 -4.70
C ALA A 54 -8.53 -4.89 -5.77
N HIS A 55 -8.17 -6.11 -6.18
CA HIS A 55 -7.22 -6.34 -7.26
C HIS A 55 -7.71 -5.75 -8.59
N ASN A 56 -8.99 -5.93 -8.93
CA ASN A 56 -9.59 -5.35 -10.13
C ASN A 56 -9.54 -3.81 -10.10
N PHE A 57 -9.88 -3.18 -8.97
CA PHE A 57 -9.80 -1.73 -8.80
C PHE A 57 -8.38 -1.17 -8.95
N LYS A 58 -7.35 -1.89 -8.50
CA LYS A 58 -5.95 -1.49 -8.74
C LYS A 58 -5.63 -1.39 -10.23
N GLY A 59 -6.07 -2.40 -11.00
CA GLY A 59 -5.87 -2.47 -12.45
C GLY A 59 -6.65 -1.38 -13.19
N MET A 60 -7.96 -1.29 -12.94
CA MET A 60 -8.82 -0.31 -13.60
C MET A 60 -8.41 1.13 -13.29
N GLY A 61 -8.15 1.44 -12.01
CA GLY A 61 -7.78 2.81 -11.62
C GLY A 61 -6.51 3.30 -12.30
N THR A 62 -5.57 2.39 -12.60
CA THR A 62 -4.35 2.72 -13.35
C THR A 62 -4.66 3.00 -14.82
N SER A 63 -5.52 2.18 -15.45
CA SER A 63 -5.84 2.28 -16.88
C SER A 63 -6.72 3.49 -17.24
N PHE A 64 -7.62 3.89 -16.35
CA PHE A 64 -8.61 4.95 -16.61
C PHE A 64 -8.28 6.29 -15.96
N GLY A 65 -7.10 6.45 -15.35
CA GLY A 65 -6.67 7.72 -14.76
C GLY A 65 -7.29 8.02 -13.38
N TYR A 66 -7.65 7.00 -12.61
CA TYR A 66 -8.15 7.08 -11.23
C TYR A 66 -7.11 6.57 -10.23
N PRO A 67 -5.96 7.26 -10.08
CA PRO A 67 -4.87 6.75 -9.26
C PRO A 67 -5.24 6.65 -7.79
N THR A 68 -6.09 7.53 -7.27
CA THR A 68 -6.49 7.48 -5.86
C THR A 68 -7.39 6.26 -5.58
N VAL A 69 -8.24 5.84 -6.53
CA VAL A 69 -9.00 4.59 -6.43
C VAL A 69 -8.04 3.39 -6.34
N SER A 70 -7.04 3.34 -7.22
CA SER A 70 -6.02 2.28 -7.20
C SER A 70 -5.27 2.25 -5.87
N LEU A 71 -4.93 3.41 -5.30
CA LEU A 71 -4.30 3.51 -3.98
C LEU A 71 -5.18 2.97 -2.85
N VAL A 72 -6.45 3.34 -2.79
CA VAL A 72 -7.39 2.85 -1.76
C VAL A 72 -7.58 1.33 -1.90
N ALA A 73 -7.73 0.84 -3.13
CA ALA A 73 -7.87 -0.58 -3.41
C ALA A 73 -6.63 -1.38 -2.98
N HIS A 74 -5.43 -0.84 -3.22
CA HIS A 74 -4.19 -1.43 -2.70
C HIS A 74 -4.18 -1.48 -1.17
N ARG A 75 -4.62 -0.41 -0.48
CA ARG A 75 -4.68 -0.41 0.99
C ARG A 75 -5.67 -1.45 1.51
N LEU A 76 -6.80 -1.63 0.84
CA LEU A 76 -7.77 -2.67 1.17
C LEU A 76 -7.19 -4.08 0.99
N GLU A 77 -6.49 -4.33 -0.11
CA GLU A 77 -5.81 -5.61 -0.36
C GLU A 77 -4.81 -5.94 0.76
N ASP A 78 -3.98 -4.97 1.16
CA ASP A 78 -3.03 -5.09 2.26
C ASP A 78 -3.75 -5.36 3.59
N TYR A 79 -4.83 -4.60 3.88
CA TYR A 79 -5.63 -4.77 5.09
C TYR A 79 -6.19 -6.20 5.19
N LEU A 80 -6.71 -6.73 4.08
CA LEU A 80 -7.29 -8.08 4.01
C LEU A 80 -6.21 -9.18 4.04
N SER A 81 -4.94 -8.85 3.82
CA SER A 81 -3.86 -9.84 3.71
C SER A 81 -3.71 -10.68 4.98
N GLY A 82 -3.74 -12.01 4.82
CA GLY A 82 -3.67 -12.96 5.94
C GLY A 82 -4.88 -12.97 6.89
N LEU A 83 -5.93 -12.19 6.60
CA LEU A 83 -7.17 -12.22 7.36
C LEU A 83 -7.90 -13.56 7.13
N LYS A 84 -8.43 -14.13 8.21
CA LYS A 84 -9.18 -15.41 8.20
C LYS A 84 -10.64 -15.25 8.58
N ARG A 85 -10.99 -14.16 9.29
CA ARG A 85 -12.31 -13.88 9.84
C ARG A 85 -12.66 -12.42 9.65
N LEU A 86 -13.93 -12.10 9.50
CA LEU A 86 -14.46 -10.75 9.42
C LEU A 86 -15.30 -10.49 10.66
N GLU A 87 -14.64 -10.14 11.77
CA GLU A 87 -15.37 -9.74 12.98
C GLU A 87 -15.96 -8.33 12.79
N ALA A 88 -16.75 -7.86 13.76
CA ALA A 88 -17.47 -6.60 13.63
C ALA A 88 -16.54 -5.42 13.31
N ARG A 89 -15.32 -5.41 13.84
CA ARG A 89 -14.33 -4.37 13.53
C ARG A 89 -13.87 -4.45 12.07
N GLU A 90 -13.41 -5.61 11.62
CA GLU A 90 -12.91 -5.79 10.25
C GLU A 90 -14.00 -5.55 9.21
N LEU A 91 -15.24 -5.89 9.54
CA LEU A 91 -16.39 -5.61 8.68
C LEU A 91 -16.62 -4.11 8.52
N ASN A 92 -16.60 -3.35 9.62
CA ASN A 92 -16.70 -1.89 9.58
C ASN A 92 -15.52 -1.25 8.85
N ASP A 93 -14.30 -1.71 9.12
CA ASP A 93 -13.10 -1.20 8.44
C ASP A 93 -13.17 -1.46 6.94
N ALA A 94 -13.56 -2.67 6.51
CA ALA A 94 -13.75 -3.00 5.09
C ALA A 94 -14.80 -2.11 4.43
N GLN A 95 -15.90 -1.81 5.13
CA GLN A 95 -16.93 -0.88 4.64
C GLN A 95 -16.35 0.53 4.40
N VAL A 96 -15.49 1.04 5.29
CA VAL A 96 -14.84 2.35 5.11
C VAL A 96 -14.01 2.40 3.82
N PHE A 97 -13.31 1.31 3.45
CA PHE A 97 -12.59 1.26 2.18
C PHE A 97 -13.55 1.28 0.98
N VAL A 98 -14.61 0.49 1.02
CA VAL A 98 -15.63 0.41 -0.05
C VAL A 98 -16.30 1.77 -0.25
N ASP A 99 -16.72 2.41 0.84
CA ASP A 99 -17.32 3.76 0.82
C ASP A 99 -16.35 4.79 0.25
N ARG A 100 -15.06 4.69 0.59
CA ARG A 100 -14.04 5.61 0.06
C ARG A 100 -13.82 5.43 -1.44
N ILE A 101 -13.84 4.19 -1.93
CA ILE A 101 -13.76 3.92 -3.38
C ILE A 101 -15.00 4.48 -4.07
N ALA A 102 -16.20 4.25 -3.52
CA ALA A 102 -17.45 4.78 -4.07
C ALA A 102 -17.42 6.32 -4.17
N GLU A 103 -17.02 7.00 -3.10
CA GLU A 103 -16.88 8.46 -3.10
C GLU A 103 -15.93 8.94 -4.19
N LEU A 104 -14.78 8.25 -4.38
CA LEU A 104 -13.77 8.63 -5.37
C LEU A 104 -14.21 8.36 -6.82
N VAL A 105 -14.99 7.31 -7.05
CA VAL A 105 -15.53 6.98 -8.38
C VAL A 105 -16.54 8.04 -8.83
N ASP A 106 -17.36 8.54 -7.91
CA ASP A 106 -18.39 9.55 -8.20
C ASP A 106 -17.87 11.00 -8.27
N ARG A 107 -16.58 11.23 -7.99
CA ARG A 107 -15.98 12.57 -8.09
C ARG A 107 -15.82 13.01 -9.54
N ALA A 108 -16.18 14.28 -9.79
CA ALA A 108 -15.97 14.92 -11.09
C ALA A 108 -14.48 15.13 -11.41
N GLU A 109 -13.66 15.41 -10.39
CA GLU A 109 -12.22 15.68 -10.52
C GLU A 109 -11.41 14.79 -9.57
N GLN A 110 -10.24 14.36 -10.04
CA GLN A 110 -9.32 13.56 -9.23
C GLN A 110 -8.71 14.40 -8.10
N PRO A 111 -8.57 13.83 -6.89
CA PRO A 111 -7.92 14.52 -5.78
C PRO A 111 -6.49 14.93 -6.14
N GLN A 112 -6.08 16.11 -5.69
CA GLN A 112 -4.68 16.53 -5.76
C GLN A 112 -3.83 15.74 -4.75
N VAL A 113 -2.50 15.68 -4.97
CA VAL A 113 -1.54 14.92 -4.14
C VAL A 113 -1.73 15.15 -2.63
N ALA A 114 -1.88 16.41 -2.19
CA ALA A 114 -2.05 16.71 -0.77
C ALA A 114 -3.36 16.14 -0.19
N GLU A 115 -4.44 16.12 -0.98
CA GLU A 115 -5.71 15.53 -0.58
C GLU A 115 -5.65 14.00 -0.63
N THR A 116 -5.06 13.43 -1.69
CA THR A 116 -4.76 11.99 -1.79
C THR A 116 -4.04 11.49 -0.54
N ASN A 117 -3.00 12.20 -0.09
CA ASN A 117 -2.27 11.84 1.13
C ASN A 117 -3.15 11.84 2.38
N ARG A 118 -4.05 12.82 2.53
CA ARG A 118 -4.99 12.87 3.66
C ARG A 118 -5.99 11.72 3.61
N ILE A 119 -6.54 11.43 2.43
CA ILE A 119 -7.48 10.32 2.21
C ILE A 119 -6.81 9.00 2.60
N ILE A 120 -5.62 8.71 2.08
CA ILE A 120 -4.92 7.45 2.34
C ILE A 120 -4.55 7.32 3.82
N ARG A 121 -4.08 8.38 4.47
CA ARG A 121 -3.73 8.37 5.90
C ARG A 121 -4.96 8.20 6.82
N ALA A 122 -6.14 8.60 6.37
CA ALA A 122 -7.38 8.42 7.13
C ALA A 122 -7.97 7.00 7.04
N LEU A 123 -7.45 6.15 6.15
CA LEU A 123 -7.94 4.79 5.99
C LEU A 123 -7.63 3.90 7.21
N PRO A 124 -8.49 2.92 7.51
CA PRO A 124 -8.27 1.97 8.58
C PRO A 124 -6.94 1.21 8.46
N VAL A 125 -6.38 0.84 9.60
CA VAL A 125 -5.15 0.04 9.69
C VAL A 125 -5.41 -1.17 10.55
N ARG A 126 -4.97 -2.33 10.08
CA ARG A 126 -5.04 -3.58 10.82
C ARG A 126 -3.73 -3.83 11.55
N TYR A 127 -3.78 -3.89 12.88
CA TYR A 127 -2.65 -4.31 13.72
C TYR A 127 -2.85 -5.78 14.10
N GLN A 128 -1.80 -6.61 13.97
CA GLN A 128 -1.88 -8.04 14.26
C GLN A 128 -1.77 -8.36 15.77
N PHE A 129 -1.64 -7.34 16.61
CA PHE A 129 -1.50 -7.49 18.06
C PHE A 129 -2.50 -6.57 18.78
N GLU A 130 -3.29 -7.12 19.69
CA GLU A 130 -3.94 -6.35 20.75
C GLU A 130 -2.86 -6.02 21.79
N ILE A 131 -2.30 -4.81 21.75
CA ILE A 131 -1.41 -4.34 22.80
C ILE A 131 -1.91 -2.99 23.26
N THR A 132 -2.39 -2.94 24.50
CA THR A 132 -2.99 -1.79 25.17
C THR A 132 -2.04 -0.60 25.40
N ASP A 133 -0.74 -0.75 25.10
CA ASP A 133 0.29 0.22 25.49
C ASP A 133 1.11 0.80 24.32
N ILE A 134 0.72 0.58 23.06
CA ILE A 134 1.41 1.20 21.92
C ILE A 134 0.78 2.54 21.61
N GLN A 135 1.54 3.63 21.77
CA GLN A 135 1.17 4.92 21.19
C GLN A 135 1.19 4.80 19.67
N ILE A 136 0.01 4.81 19.05
CA ILE A 136 -0.14 4.76 17.60
C ILE A 136 0.58 5.96 17.00
N SER A 137 1.67 5.70 16.27
CA SER A 137 2.35 6.75 15.51
C SER A 137 1.66 6.91 14.15
N ASN A 138 1.47 8.14 13.68
CA ASN A 138 0.98 8.39 12.33
C ASN A 138 2.10 8.29 11.27
N VAL A 139 3.15 7.50 11.58
CA VAL A 139 4.34 7.31 10.76
C VAL A 139 4.13 6.09 9.88
N GLU A 140 4.21 6.29 8.57
CA GLU A 140 4.02 5.26 7.55
C GLU A 140 5.34 4.81 6.94
N ILE A 141 5.62 3.51 7.03
CA ILE A 141 6.82 2.88 6.48
C ILE A 141 6.43 2.03 5.26
N MET A 142 7.01 2.33 4.11
CA MET A 142 6.88 1.50 2.91
C MET A 142 7.96 0.41 2.90
N LEU A 143 7.54 -0.85 3.00
CA LEU A 143 8.39 -2.03 2.88
C LEU A 143 8.27 -2.61 1.47
N VAL A 144 9.36 -2.57 0.70
CA VAL A 144 9.41 -3.12 -0.66
C VAL A 144 10.16 -4.45 -0.63
N THR A 145 9.44 -5.57 -0.78
CA THR A 145 10.04 -6.91 -0.74
C THR A 145 9.20 -7.96 -1.47
N PRO A 146 9.79 -8.77 -2.37
CA PRO A 146 9.08 -9.87 -3.03
C PRO A 146 8.88 -11.07 -2.08
N SER A 147 9.65 -11.15 -0.99
CA SER A 147 9.57 -12.27 -0.05
C SER A 147 8.42 -12.09 0.93
N LYS A 148 7.36 -12.90 0.77
CA LYS A 148 6.20 -12.93 1.69
C LYS A 148 6.57 -13.25 3.13
N VAL A 149 7.62 -14.05 3.34
CA VAL A 149 8.12 -14.40 4.68
C VAL A 149 8.77 -13.19 5.34
N VAL A 150 9.62 -12.46 4.60
CA VAL A 150 10.26 -11.23 5.09
C VAL A 150 9.21 -10.15 5.33
N ALA A 151 8.27 -9.96 4.38
CA ALA A 151 7.16 -9.02 4.53
C ALA A 151 6.38 -9.26 5.83
N LYS A 152 5.99 -10.52 6.09
CA LYS A 152 5.23 -10.87 7.29
C LYS A 152 6.03 -10.63 8.57
N LYS A 153 7.31 -11.02 8.58
CA LYS A 153 8.16 -10.85 9.77
C LYS A 153 8.42 -9.38 10.06
N VAL A 154 8.98 -8.66 9.09
CA VAL A 154 9.32 -7.24 9.23
C VAL A 154 8.08 -6.40 9.47
N GLY A 155 6.99 -6.61 8.72
CA GLY A 155 5.73 -5.90 8.93
C GLY A 155 5.13 -6.14 10.31
N GLY A 156 5.27 -7.35 10.88
CA GLY A 156 4.86 -7.64 12.25
C GLY A 156 5.68 -6.87 13.28
N GLU A 157 7.00 -6.80 13.10
CA GLU A 157 7.90 -6.06 14.00
C GLU A 157 7.67 -4.55 13.93
N LEU A 158 7.49 -3.99 12.73
CA LEU A 158 7.14 -2.57 12.55
C LEU A 158 5.79 -2.23 13.21
N ALA A 159 4.78 -3.08 13.03
CA ALA A 159 3.47 -2.90 13.65
C ALA A 159 3.53 -2.99 15.19
N ALA A 160 4.37 -3.87 15.74
CA ALA A 160 4.59 -3.98 17.19
C ALA A 160 5.28 -2.73 17.78
N CYS A 161 5.98 -1.95 16.95
CA CYS A 161 6.52 -0.64 17.33
C CYS A 161 5.54 0.52 17.09
N GLY A 162 4.31 0.26 16.64
CA GLY A 162 3.30 1.30 16.41
C GLY A 162 3.42 2.05 15.09
N PHE A 163 4.21 1.54 14.15
CA PHE A 163 4.31 2.08 12.79
C PHE A 163 3.21 1.51 11.90
N ARG A 164 2.68 2.36 11.01
CA ARG A 164 1.86 1.89 9.89
C ARG A 164 2.80 1.32 8.83
N THR A 165 2.50 0.14 8.29
CA THR A 165 3.33 -0.48 7.26
C THR A 165 2.54 -0.67 5.97
N VAL A 166 3.10 -0.18 4.88
CA VAL A 166 2.67 -0.42 3.51
C VAL A 166 3.62 -1.44 2.89
N THR A 167 3.13 -2.61 2.49
CA THR A 167 4.00 -3.61 1.85
C THR A 167 3.77 -3.60 0.35
N VAL A 168 4.85 -3.60 -0.43
CA VAL A 168 4.81 -3.64 -1.89
C VAL A 168 5.76 -4.73 -2.37
N SER A 169 5.31 -5.63 -3.25
CA SER A 169 6.16 -6.71 -3.77
C SER A 169 6.94 -6.33 -5.01
N ASP A 170 6.40 -5.40 -5.80
CA ASP A 170 6.97 -4.97 -7.08
C ASP A 170 7.69 -3.61 -6.91
N PRO A 171 8.98 -3.51 -7.31
CA PRO A 171 9.74 -2.28 -7.17
C PRO A 171 9.23 -1.14 -8.06
N ILE A 172 8.68 -1.42 -9.23
CA ILE A 172 8.08 -0.40 -10.12
C ILE A 172 6.78 0.12 -9.54
N GLU A 173 5.92 -0.76 -9.02
CA GLU A 173 4.70 -0.35 -8.30
C GLU A 173 5.07 0.56 -7.11
N SER A 174 6.13 0.21 -6.37
CA SER A 174 6.58 1.02 -5.23
C SER A 174 6.99 2.44 -5.61
N ILE A 175 7.55 2.66 -6.80
CA ILE A 175 7.87 4.00 -7.30
C ILE A 175 6.60 4.81 -7.51
N SER A 176 5.61 4.22 -8.18
CA SER A 176 4.31 4.86 -8.43
C SER A 176 3.63 5.26 -7.12
N LEU A 177 3.64 4.35 -6.13
CA LEU A 177 3.07 4.60 -4.81
C LEU A 177 3.84 5.70 -4.06
N ALA A 178 5.17 5.61 -3.98
CA ALA A 178 6.00 6.53 -3.21
C ALA A 178 5.98 7.97 -3.76
N VAL A 179 5.82 8.16 -5.07
CA VAL A 179 5.70 9.50 -5.66
C VAL A 179 4.32 10.11 -5.41
N ARG A 180 3.26 9.30 -5.38
CA ARG A 180 1.89 9.77 -5.14
C ARG A 180 1.60 10.01 -3.66
N VAL A 181 2.08 9.10 -2.82
CA VAL A 181 1.95 9.12 -1.36
C VAL A 181 3.32 8.84 -0.77
N PRO A 182 4.15 9.88 -0.55
CA PRO A 182 5.46 9.70 0.03
C PRO A 182 5.36 9.11 1.45
N PRO A 183 6.02 7.97 1.71
CA PRO A 183 6.06 7.41 3.05
C PRO A 183 6.98 8.26 3.93
N ASP A 184 6.83 8.12 5.25
CA ASP A 184 7.74 8.75 6.20
C ASP A 184 9.08 8.00 6.28
N MET A 185 9.12 6.75 5.80
CA MET A 185 10.35 5.99 5.55
C MET A 185 10.13 4.91 4.49
N LEU A 186 11.17 4.60 3.70
CA LEU A 186 11.19 3.44 2.80
C LEU A 186 12.24 2.41 3.21
N ILE A 187 11.86 1.13 3.25
CA ILE A 187 12.74 -0.01 3.47
C ILE A 187 12.65 -0.92 2.24
N ALA A 188 13.74 -1.10 1.50
CA ALA A 188 13.75 -1.94 0.31
C ALA A 188 14.65 -3.17 0.47
N SER A 189 14.13 -4.35 0.13
CA SER A 189 14.94 -5.56 0.00
C SER A 189 16.03 -5.39 -1.04
N MET A 190 17.26 -5.77 -0.69
CA MET A 190 18.40 -5.65 -1.58
C MET A 190 18.24 -6.47 -2.87
N VAL A 191 17.72 -7.68 -2.74
CA VAL A 191 17.55 -8.63 -3.84
C VAL A 191 16.08 -8.64 -4.26
N MET A 192 15.84 -8.19 -5.50
CA MET A 192 14.54 -8.20 -6.18
C MET A 192 14.76 -8.44 -7.67
N ASP A 193 13.77 -9.02 -8.35
CA ASP A 193 13.84 -9.25 -9.79
C ASP A 193 13.63 -7.94 -10.56
N GLY A 194 14.40 -7.74 -11.64
CA GLY A 194 14.31 -6.57 -12.50
C GLY A 194 15.03 -5.33 -11.95
N LEU A 195 14.54 -4.76 -10.84
CA LEU A 195 15.12 -3.56 -10.22
C LEU A 195 15.55 -3.85 -8.78
N SER A 196 16.85 -3.75 -8.50
CA SER A 196 17.37 -4.00 -7.15
C SER A 196 16.90 -2.94 -6.15
N GLY A 197 16.88 -3.27 -4.86
CA GLY A 197 16.53 -2.28 -3.82
C GLY A 197 17.50 -1.09 -3.80
N LEU A 198 18.75 -1.32 -4.19
CA LEU A 198 19.75 -0.27 -4.32
C LEU A 198 19.43 0.71 -5.45
N ASP A 199 19.00 0.19 -6.60
CA ASP A 199 18.63 1.01 -7.76
C ASP A 199 17.32 1.74 -7.54
N LEU A 200 16.35 1.09 -6.87
CA LEU A 200 15.12 1.73 -6.42
C LEU A 200 15.39 2.95 -5.52
N ILE A 201 16.25 2.78 -4.51
CA ILE A 201 16.64 3.87 -3.60
C ILE A 201 17.32 5.00 -4.36
N ARG A 202 18.25 4.70 -5.29
CA ARG A 202 18.90 5.73 -6.12
C ARG A 202 17.89 6.50 -6.95
N GLY A 203 16.95 5.81 -7.59
CA GLY A 203 15.90 6.42 -8.40
C GLY A 203 15.00 7.35 -7.58
N LEU A 204 14.47 6.86 -6.46
CA LEU A 204 13.60 7.67 -5.59
C LEU A 204 14.34 8.86 -5.00
N ARG A 205 15.61 8.72 -4.58
CA ARG A 205 16.38 9.86 -4.06
C ARG A 205 16.63 10.96 -5.08
N ALA A 206 16.61 10.65 -6.38
CA ALA A 206 16.76 11.63 -7.44
C ALA A 206 15.46 12.43 -7.71
N MET A 207 14.32 12.01 -7.17
CA MET A 207 13.02 12.65 -7.40
C MET A 207 12.74 13.72 -6.35
N SER A 208 12.30 14.91 -6.77
CA SER A 208 12.02 16.04 -5.88
C SER A 208 10.94 15.74 -4.82
N VAL A 209 10.04 14.80 -5.09
CA VAL A 209 8.96 14.44 -4.15
C VAL A 209 9.44 13.51 -3.03
N THR A 210 10.45 12.67 -3.29
CA THR A 210 10.90 11.61 -2.37
C THR A 210 12.36 11.77 -1.91
N HIS A 211 13.10 12.78 -2.38
CA HIS A 211 14.52 12.99 -2.02
C HIS A 211 14.79 13.14 -0.52
N ASN A 212 13.81 13.62 0.25
CA ASN A 212 13.93 13.79 1.70
C ASN A 212 13.39 12.60 2.51
N VAL A 213 12.80 11.60 1.86
CA VAL A 213 12.29 10.40 2.55
C VAL A 213 13.50 9.60 3.05
N PRO A 214 13.59 9.30 4.36
CA PRO A 214 14.56 8.36 4.89
C PRO A 214 14.46 6.99 4.21
N MET A 215 15.59 6.43 3.80
CA MET A 215 15.62 5.13 3.11
C MET A 215 16.61 4.17 3.78
N ALA A 216 16.21 2.91 3.88
CA ALA A 216 17.06 1.82 4.34
C ALA A 216 17.04 0.63 3.36
N LEU A 217 18.20 -0.01 3.22
CA LEU A 217 18.35 -1.26 2.50
C LEU A 217 18.21 -2.43 3.48
N LEU A 218 17.29 -3.35 3.18
CA LEU A 218 17.07 -4.57 3.94
C LEU A 218 17.87 -5.73 3.32
N THR A 219 18.70 -6.39 4.10
CA THR A 219 19.58 -7.46 3.59
C THR A 219 19.77 -8.59 4.59
N SER A 220 20.00 -9.81 4.10
CA SER A 220 20.51 -10.93 4.91
C SER A 220 22.02 -11.11 4.76
N MET A 221 22.69 -10.26 3.97
CA MET A 221 24.12 -10.33 3.74
C MET A 221 24.91 -9.77 4.93
N SER A 222 26.14 -10.23 5.07
CA SER A 222 27.09 -9.66 6.03
C SER A 222 27.51 -8.24 5.62
N LEU A 223 27.82 -7.39 6.61
CA LEU A 223 28.12 -5.96 6.38
C LEU A 223 29.41 -5.73 5.57
N ASP A 224 30.29 -6.71 5.50
CA ASP A 224 31.52 -6.70 4.70
C ASP A 224 31.29 -7.07 3.22
N ASN A 225 30.06 -7.44 2.85
CA ASN A 225 29.73 -7.84 1.49
C ASN A 225 30.03 -6.69 0.49
N PRO A 226 30.79 -6.94 -0.60
CA PRO A 226 31.13 -5.91 -1.57
C PRO A 226 29.93 -5.17 -2.16
N ALA A 227 28.78 -5.83 -2.31
CA ALA A 227 27.58 -5.21 -2.86
C ALA A 227 26.98 -4.13 -1.95
N LEU A 228 27.33 -4.11 -0.64
CA LEU A 228 26.93 -3.05 0.29
C LEU A 228 27.85 -1.82 0.23
N LYS A 229 29.00 -1.90 -0.46
CA LYS A 229 29.91 -0.75 -0.62
C LYS A 229 29.36 0.31 -1.58
N GLU A 230 28.41 -0.07 -2.42
CA GLU A 230 27.79 0.77 -3.45
C GLU A 230 26.58 1.57 -2.92
N ILE A 231 26.33 1.51 -1.61
CA ILE A 231 25.19 2.16 -0.95
C ILE A 231 25.38 3.68 -0.94
N PRO A 232 24.42 4.47 -1.46
CA PRO A 232 24.49 5.92 -1.41
C PRO A 232 24.61 6.45 0.03
N HIS A 233 25.40 7.50 0.23
CA HIS A 233 25.53 8.16 1.52
C HIS A 233 24.16 8.54 2.12
N GLY A 234 24.00 8.30 3.41
CA GLY A 234 22.77 8.58 4.17
C GLY A 234 21.79 7.42 4.23
N VAL A 235 21.86 6.47 3.31
CA VAL A 235 21.02 5.25 3.30
C VAL A 235 21.47 4.34 4.44
N SER A 236 20.52 3.89 5.25
CA SER A 236 20.78 2.97 6.36
C SER A 236 20.75 1.51 5.89
N VAL A 237 21.37 0.60 6.64
CA VAL A 237 21.30 -0.85 6.36
C VAL A 237 20.62 -1.54 7.53
N ILE A 238 19.63 -2.38 7.24
CA ILE A 238 18.92 -3.19 8.21
C ILE A 238 19.15 -4.65 7.88
N ARG A 239 19.68 -5.42 8.84
CA ARG A 239 19.87 -6.86 8.67
C ARG A 239 18.61 -7.61 9.07
N VAL A 240 18.16 -8.53 8.22
CA VAL A 240 17.07 -9.45 8.53
C VAL A 240 17.57 -10.47 9.55
N GLY A 241 16.70 -10.91 10.48
CA GLY A 241 17.03 -12.00 11.41
C GLY A 241 16.98 -11.52 12.85
N GLU A 242 18.00 -11.86 13.63
CA GLU A 242 18.13 -11.48 15.05
C GLU A 242 18.57 -10.02 15.21
N HIS A 243 19.24 -9.44 14.21
CA HIS A 243 19.74 -8.07 14.23
C HIS A 243 18.72 -7.01 13.81
N PHE A 244 17.53 -7.41 13.36
CA PHE A 244 16.56 -6.46 12.80
C PHE A 244 16.16 -5.40 13.82
N GLY A 245 15.82 -5.80 15.05
CA GLY A 245 15.35 -4.87 16.09
C GLY A 245 16.37 -3.78 16.40
N ASP A 246 17.63 -4.16 16.60
CA ASP A 246 18.71 -3.22 16.91
C ASP A 246 19.00 -2.28 15.74
N ASP A 247 19.12 -2.83 14.53
CA ASP A 247 19.38 -2.04 13.33
C ASP A 247 18.22 -1.08 13.06
N PHE A 248 16.97 -1.54 13.18
CA PHE A 248 15.79 -0.71 12.97
C PHE A 248 15.66 0.39 14.04
N ALA A 249 15.89 0.09 15.32
CA ALA A 249 15.88 1.09 16.38
C ALA A 249 16.93 2.20 16.15
N ALA A 250 18.13 1.83 15.68
CA ALA A 250 19.16 2.81 15.32
C ALA A 250 18.71 3.73 14.18
N VAL A 251 17.98 3.18 13.20
CA VAL A 251 17.44 3.95 12.07
C VAL A 251 16.31 4.88 12.51
N VAL A 252 15.39 4.40 13.35
CA VAL A 252 14.33 5.20 13.94
C VAL A 252 14.90 6.41 14.70
N ALA A 253 15.89 6.18 15.57
CA ALA A 253 16.56 7.24 16.32
C ALA A 253 17.31 8.22 15.42
N LYS A 254 18.01 7.73 14.38
CA LYS A 254 18.75 8.56 13.42
C LYS A 254 17.83 9.52 12.65
N HIS A 255 16.60 9.10 12.35
CA HIS A 255 15.67 9.84 11.51
C HIS A 255 14.52 10.49 12.29
N ASN A 256 14.51 10.41 13.62
CA ASN A 256 13.44 10.92 14.49
C ASN A 256 12.04 10.45 14.05
N LEU A 257 11.91 9.16 13.76
CA LEU A 257 10.65 8.55 13.34
C LEU A 257 9.81 8.19 14.57
N GLY A 258 8.96 9.12 15.02
CA GLY A 258 8.12 8.94 16.22
C GLY A 258 8.74 9.55 17.45
#